data_AF-A0A4Y2HMS9-F1
#
_entry.id   AF-A0A4Y2HMS9-F1
#
_cell.length_a   1.000
_cell.length_b   1.000
_cell.length_c   1.000
_cell.angle_alpha   90.00
_cell.angle_beta   90.00
_cell.angle_gamma   90.00
#
_symmetry.space_group_name_H-M   'P 1'
#
loop_
_entity.id
_entity.type
_entity.pdbx_description
1 polymer ?
#
loop_
_entity_poly.entity_id
_entity_poly.type
_entity_poly.pdbx_seq_one_letter_code
_entity_poly.pdbx_strand_id
1 'polypeptide(L)'
;MIDQACLSVTMRTLTSAWKKLWPESVAERTFEGFEPEVPVEEEIVSLGKSMGLVMDERDVNELVEEHSQELTTEELQELQSQQHSGILQEIGFEEEPEVEDTISTSEIKEILGMWERVSQFVEKKHSEKVATGRASELFNDTCLTHFRKGGRNKPPWTVFF
;
A
#
# COMPACT_ATOMS: atom_id res chain seq x y z
N MET A 1 -10.25 15.22 -3.81
CA MET A 1 -11.54 15.66 -4.43
C MET A 1 -12.37 14.48 -4.93
N ILE A 2 -11.75 13.46 -5.52
CA ILE A 2 -12.45 12.25 -5.99
C ILE A 2 -13.04 11.46 -4.82
N ASP A 3 -12.35 11.40 -3.68
CA ASP A 3 -12.78 10.66 -2.49
C ASP A 3 -14.11 11.21 -1.92
N GLN A 4 -14.26 12.54 -1.90
CA GLN A 4 -15.50 13.22 -1.48
C GLN A 4 -16.69 12.88 -2.40
N ALA A 5 -16.43 12.76 -3.71
CA ALA A 5 -17.45 12.39 -4.68
C ALA A 5 -17.80 10.89 -4.57
N CYS A 6 -16.82 10.02 -4.35
CA CYS A 6 -17.03 8.58 -4.12
C CYS A 6 -17.86 8.30 -2.87
N LEU A 7 -17.65 9.06 -1.78
CA LEU A 7 -18.45 8.92 -0.55
C LEU A 7 -19.91 9.32 -0.74
N SER A 8 -20.20 10.28 -1.63
CA SER A 8 -21.58 10.69 -1.95
C SER A 8 -22.36 9.67 -2.78
N VAL A 9 -21.67 8.71 -3.40
CA VAL A 9 -22.30 7.70 -4.24
C VAL A 9 -22.65 6.51 -3.38
N THR A 10 -23.95 6.28 -3.19
CA THR A 10 -24.43 5.10 -2.46
C THR A 10 -23.92 3.83 -3.16
N MET A 11 -23.55 2.80 -2.38
CA MET A 11 -23.14 1.49 -2.91
C MET A 11 -24.13 0.97 -3.96
N ARG A 12 -25.45 1.15 -3.75
CA ARG A 12 -26.50 0.81 -4.73
C ARG A 12 -26.32 1.49 -6.10
N THR A 13 -25.95 2.76 -6.12
CA THR A 13 -25.71 3.54 -7.34
C THR A 13 -24.43 3.07 -8.03
N LEU A 14 -23.39 2.82 -7.25
CA LEU A 14 -22.12 2.26 -7.74
C LEU A 14 -22.37 0.88 -8.38
N THR A 15 -22.99 -0.05 -7.66
CA THR A 15 -23.36 -1.39 -8.16
C THR A 15 -24.22 -1.33 -9.42
N SER A 16 -25.16 -0.38 -9.50
CA SER A 16 -26.00 -0.20 -10.69
C SER A 16 -25.21 0.31 -11.90
N ALA A 17 -24.24 1.22 -11.68
CA ALA A 17 -23.36 1.71 -12.74
C ALA A 17 -22.41 0.60 -13.23
N TRP A 18 -21.82 -0.17 -12.31
CA TRP A 18 -20.95 -1.29 -12.63
C TRP A 18 -21.70 -2.42 -13.35
N LYS A 19 -22.96 -2.71 -12.98
CA LYS A 19 -23.79 -3.71 -13.66
C LYS A 19 -24.07 -3.37 -15.13
N LYS A 20 -24.09 -2.08 -15.50
CA LYS A 20 -24.23 -1.64 -16.90
C LYS A 20 -22.94 -1.74 -17.71
N LEU A 21 -21.79 -1.49 -17.07
CA LEU A 21 -20.49 -1.49 -17.73
C LEU A 21 -19.88 -2.88 -17.83
N TRP A 22 -20.13 -3.73 -16.83
CA TRP A 22 -19.60 -5.09 -16.77
C TRP A 22 -20.56 -6.01 -16.00
N PRO A 23 -21.57 -6.58 -16.68
CA PRO A 23 -22.59 -7.40 -16.05
C PRO A 23 -22.06 -8.69 -15.41
N GLU A 24 -21.00 -9.30 -15.98
CA GLU A 24 -20.51 -10.61 -15.52
C GLU A 24 -19.76 -10.57 -14.18
N SER A 25 -19.25 -9.40 -13.76
CA SER A 25 -18.45 -9.23 -12.53
C SER A 25 -19.29 -8.79 -11.33
N VAL A 26 -20.48 -8.23 -11.58
CA VAL A 26 -21.43 -7.92 -10.51
C VAL A 26 -22.32 -9.14 -10.34
N ALA A 27 -21.87 -10.10 -9.53
CA ALA A 27 -22.71 -11.21 -9.13
C ALA A 27 -24.02 -10.65 -8.54
N GLU A 28 -25.17 -11.17 -8.99
CA GLU A 28 -26.49 -10.87 -8.39
C GLU A 28 -26.56 -11.48 -6.99
N ARG A 29 -25.78 -10.93 -6.05
CA ARG A 29 -26.04 -11.11 -4.63
C ARG A 29 -27.04 -10.04 -4.22
N THR A 30 -28.32 -10.34 -4.42
CA THR A 30 -29.33 -9.91 -3.45
C THR A 30 -28.91 -10.53 -2.12
N PHE A 31 -28.25 -9.76 -1.28
CA PHE A 31 -28.03 -10.16 0.11
C PHE A 31 -29.40 -10.13 0.78
N GLU A 32 -30.09 -11.26 0.70
CA GLU A 32 -31.21 -11.60 1.57
C GLU A 32 -30.57 -11.89 2.93
N GLY A 33 -30.94 -11.11 3.94
CA GLY A 33 -30.28 -11.09 5.23
C GLY A 33 -30.11 -12.49 5.82
N PHE A 34 -28.97 -12.74 6.45
CA PHE A 34 -28.85 -13.89 7.34
C PHE A 34 -29.80 -13.64 8.53
N GLU A 35 -30.93 -14.34 8.57
CA GLU A 35 -31.61 -14.63 9.83
C GLU A 35 -30.90 -15.85 10.42
N PRO A 36 -30.09 -15.70 11.47
CA PRO A 36 -29.55 -16.85 12.18
C PRO A 36 -30.70 -17.59 12.89
N GLU A 37 -30.79 -18.90 12.67
CA GLU A 37 -31.81 -19.79 13.25
C GLU A 37 -31.61 -19.98 14.78
N VAL A 38 -30.45 -19.59 15.30
CA VAL A 38 -30.04 -19.66 16.70
C VAL A 38 -29.46 -18.31 17.14
N PRO A 39 -29.76 -17.80 18.35
CA PRO A 39 -29.12 -16.59 18.87
C PRO A 39 -27.59 -16.75 18.86
N VAL A 40 -26.89 -15.82 18.22
CA VAL A 40 -25.42 -15.86 18.03
C VAL A 40 -24.70 -15.91 19.38
N GLU A 41 -25.31 -15.35 20.42
CA GLU A 41 -24.83 -15.33 21.79
C GLU A 41 -24.71 -16.74 22.37
N GLU A 42 -25.67 -17.63 22.07
CA GLU A 42 -25.67 -19.02 22.56
C GLU A 42 -24.54 -19.85 21.92
N GLU A 43 -24.27 -19.64 20.63
CA GLU A 43 -23.18 -20.32 19.93
C GLU A 43 -21.81 -19.89 20.47
N ILE A 44 -21.62 -18.59 20.73
CA ILE A 44 -20.38 -18.05 21.29
C ILE A 44 -20.13 -18.61 22.70
N VAL A 45 -21.16 -18.63 23.56
CA VAL A 45 -21.06 -19.20 24.91
C VAL A 45 -20.72 -20.70 24.86
N SER A 46 -21.34 -21.45 23.96
CA SER A 46 -21.06 -22.88 23.76
C SER A 46 -19.60 -23.11 23.34
N LEU A 47 -19.12 -22.32 22.38
CA LEU A 47 -17.74 -22.37 21.91
C LEU A 47 -16.74 -22.05 23.03
N GLY A 48 -16.97 -20.98 23.79
CA GLY A 48 -16.11 -20.61 24.91
C GLY A 48 -16.04 -21.69 25.98
N LYS A 49 -17.17 -22.29 26.35
CA LYS A 49 -17.22 -23.43 27.28
C LYS A 49 -16.45 -24.64 26.76
N SER A 50 -16.52 -24.91 25.45
CA SER A 50 -15.73 -25.99 24.82
C SER A 50 -14.22 -25.75 24.88
N MET A 51 -13.81 -24.48 24.91
CA MET A 51 -12.42 -24.06 25.10
C MET A 51 -12.00 -23.96 26.57
N GLY A 52 -12.89 -24.31 27.51
CA GLY A 52 -12.65 -24.25 28.95
C GLY A 52 -12.79 -22.86 29.57
N LEU A 53 -13.38 -21.90 28.83
CA LEU A 53 -13.67 -20.56 29.34
C LEU A 53 -14.98 -20.60 30.15
N VAL A 54 -14.97 -19.91 31.30
CA VAL A 54 -16.17 -19.71 32.12
C VAL A 54 -16.83 -18.43 31.65
N MET A 55 -17.80 -18.55 30.74
CA MET A 55 -18.60 -17.44 30.22
C MET A 55 -20.09 -17.80 30.17
N ASP A 56 -20.94 -16.80 30.38
CA ASP A 56 -22.39 -16.82 30.21
C ASP A 56 -22.85 -15.75 29.21
N GLU A 57 -24.14 -15.78 28.85
CA GLU A 57 -24.70 -14.89 27.83
C GLU A 57 -24.55 -13.40 28.20
N ARG A 58 -24.53 -13.07 29.50
CA ARG A 58 -24.31 -11.69 29.95
C ARG A 58 -22.90 -11.22 29.70
N ASP A 59 -21.91 -12.11 29.78
CA ASP A 59 -20.52 -11.76 29.47
C ASP A 59 -20.38 -11.39 27.98
N VAL A 60 -21.12 -12.09 27.10
CA VAL A 60 -21.16 -11.76 25.67
C VAL A 60 -21.91 -10.45 25.43
N ASN A 61 -23.05 -10.26 26.08
CA ASN A 61 -23.82 -9.02 25.94
C ASN A 61 -23.06 -7.80 26.49
N GLU A 62 -22.34 -7.94 27.61
CA GLU A 62 -21.50 -6.89 28.18
C GLU A 62 -20.39 -6.49 27.19
N LEU A 63 -19.73 -7.46 26.55
CA LEU A 63 -18.72 -7.20 25.54
C LEU A 63 -19.30 -6.50 24.30
N VAL A 64 -20.48 -6.93 23.84
CA VAL A 64 -21.17 -6.30 22.72
C VAL A 64 -21.54 -4.86 23.03
N GLU A 65 -22.03 -4.58 24.25
CA GLU A 65 -22.36 -3.23 24.69
C GLU A 65 -21.13 -2.36 24.95
N GLU A 66 -20.03 -2.93 25.47
CA GLU A 66 -18.75 -2.22 25.62
C GLU A 66 -18.20 -1.77 24.24
N HIS A 67 -18.41 -2.58 23.21
CA HIS A 67 -17.98 -2.31 21.83
C HIS A 67 -19.09 -1.76 20.92
N SER A 68 -20.28 -1.49 21.44
CA SER A 68 -21.39 -0.91 20.66
C SER A 68 -21.22 0.59 20.44
N GLN A 69 -20.25 1.19 21.14
CA GLN A 69 -19.91 2.58 20.96
C GLN A 69 -19.33 2.80 19.56
N GLU A 70 -20.13 3.41 18.68
CA GLU A 70 -19.63 3.91 17.40
C GLU A 70 -18.45 4.84 17.67
N LEU A 71 -17.29 4.50 17.10
CA LEU A 71 -16.12 5.37 17.15
C LEU A 71 -16.52 6.73 16.60
N THR A 72 -16.27 7.77 17.38
CA THR A 72 -16.40 9.13 16.89
C THR A 72 -15.36 9.36 15.77
N THR A 73 -15.62 10.33 14.89
CA THR A 73 -14.70 10.64 13.77
C THR A 73 -13.29 10.97 14.26
N GLU A 74 -13.15 11.48 15.48
CA GLU A 74 -11.90 11.84 16.13
C GLU A 74 -11.13 10.59 16.60
N GLU A 75 -11.80 9.64 17.26
CA GLU A 75 -11.21 8.36 17.66
C GLU A 75 -10.79 7.52 16.45
N LEU A 76 -11.58 7.55 15.36
CA LEU A 76 -11.23 6.88 14.10
C LEU A 76 -9.94 7.44 13.48
N GLN A 77 -9.77 8.76 13.53
CA GLN A 77 -8.58 9.45 13.02
C GLN A 77 -7.34 9.16 13.89
N GLU A 78 -7.53 9.05 15.21
CA GLU A 78 -6.48 8.64 16.13
C GLU A 78 -6.08 7.18 15.90
N LEU A 79 -7.03 6.27 15.71
CA LEU A 79 -6.79 4.87 15.40
C LEU A 79 -6.04 4.68 14.07
N GLN A 80 -6.42 5.44 13.04
CA GLN A 80 -5.72 5.47 11.76
C GLN A 80 -4.27 5.97 11.93
N SER A 81 -4.06 6.98 12.77
CA SER A 81 -2.72 7.50 13.09
C SER A 81 -1.87 6.47 13.84
N GLN A 82 -2.47 5.74 14.79
CA GLN A 82 -1.82 4.65 15.52
C GLN A 82 -1.47 3.48 14.59
N GLN A 83 -2.39 3.04 13.72
CA GLN A 83 -2.11 2.03 12.69
C GLN A 83 -0.98 2.45 11.75
N HIS A 84 -0.98 3.71 11.30
CA HIS A 84 0.10 4.22 10.45
C HIS A 84 1.45 4.26 11.20
N SER A 85 1.45 4.49 12.51
CA SER A 85 2.67 4.40 13.33
C SER A 85 3.11 2.95 13.58
N GLY A 86 2.17 2.02 13.77
CA GLY A 86 2.43 0.60 13.98
C GLY A 86 2.90 -0.11 12.72
N ILE A 87 2.33 0.22 11.55
CA ILE A 87 2.81 -0.23 10.24
C ILE A 87 4.24 0.26 9.99
N LEU A 88 4.59 1.46 10.45
CA LEU A 88 5.97 1.98 10.34
C LEU A 88 6.97 1.20 11.21
N GLN A 89 6.49 0.58 12.30
CA GLN A 89 7.30 -0.24 13.21
C GLN A 89 7.34 -1.73 12.78
N GLU A 90 6.24 -2.24 12.19
CA GLU A 90 6.10 -3.65 11.77
C GLU A 90 6.66 -3.91 10.37
N ILE A 91 6.75 -2.88 9.52
CA ILE A 91 7.73 -2.85 8.41
C ILE A 91 9.11 -2.57 9.03
N GLY A 92 9.51 -3.44 9.97
CA GLY A 92 10.85 -3.51 10.50
C GLY A 92 11.79 -3.65 9.32
N PHE A 93 12.31 -2.51 8.90
CA PHE A 93 13.63 -2.42 8.30
C PHE A 93 14.52 -3.25 9.21
N GLU A 94 14.95 -4.41 8.72
CA GLU A 94 16.23 -4.98 9.11
C GLU A 94 17.19 -3.81 9.26
N GLU A 95 17.82 -3.69 10.44
CA GLU A 95 18.80 -2.66 10.75
C GLU A 95 19.73 -2.47 9.54
N GLU A 96 19.45 -1.46 8.70
CA GLU A 96 20.45 -0.98 7.78
C GLU A 96 21.49 -0.28 8.66
N PRO A 97 22.76 -0.64 8.50
CA PRO A 97 23.82 -0.14 9.35
C PRO A 97 23.84 1.40 9.34
N GLU A 98 24.08 1.94 10.53
CA GLU A 98 24.30 3.36 10.83
C GLU A 98 24.95 4.12 9.67
N VAL A 99 24.20 5.12 9.18
CA VAL A 99 24.66 6.41 8.64
C VAL A 99 26.12 6.51 8.21
N GLU A 100 26.34 6.52 6.90
CA GLU A 100 27.28 7.48 6.31
C GLU A 100 26.86 7.82 4.87
N ASP A 101 26.51 9.08 4.63
CA ASP A 101 26.21 9.69 3.32
C ASP A 101 24.97 9.17 2.55
N THR A 102 23.77 9.53 3.02
CA THR A 102 22.57 9.46 2.16
C THR A 102 22.70 10.47 1.01
N ILE A 103 23.21 10.03 -0.14
CA ILE A 103 23.31 10.84 -1.36
C ILE A 103 21.93 11.39 -1.74
N SER A 104 21.82 12.70 -1.93
CA SER A 104 20.54 13.32 -2.30
C SER A 104 20.13 12.96 -3.73
N THR A 105 18.81 12.96 -4.00
CA THR A 105 18.29 12.71 -5.35
C THR A 105 18.81 13.73 -6.38
N SER A 106 19.10 14.97 -5.94
CA SER A 106 19.72 16.01 -6.77
C SER A 106 21.12 15.65 -7.21
N GLU A 107 21.95 15.17 -6.28
CA GLU A 107 23.34 14.76 -6.56
C GLU A 107 23.36 13.56 -7.53
N ILE A 108 22.44 12.60 -7.37
CA ILE A 108 22.28 11.47 -8.30
C ILE A 108 21.96 11.97 -9.72
N LYS A 109 21.00 12.90 -9.85
CA LYS A 109 20.64 13.49 -11.15
C LYS A 109 21.80 14.25 -11.78
N GLU A 110 22.58 14.96 -10.96
CA GLU A 110 23.74 15.72 -11.42
C GLU A 110 24.82 14.80 -11.99
N ILE A 111 25.18 13.74 -11.26
CA ILE A 111 26.17 12.74 -11.68
C ILE A 111 25.72 12.03 -12.97
N LEU A 112 24.45 11.64 -13.07
CA LEU A 112 23.90 11.04 -14.30
C LEU A 112 23.99 12.00 -15.49
N GLY A 113 23.70 13.28 -15.27
CA GLY A 113 23.82 14.32 -16.30
C GLY A 113 25.26 14.64 -16.69
N MET A 114 26.22 14.53 -15.78
CA MET A 114 27.66 14.65 -16.09
C MET A 114 28.12 13.49 -16.96
N TRP A 115 27.74 12.26 -16.60
CA TRP A 115 28.09 11.07 -17.38
C TRP A 115 27.56 11.12 -18.81
N GLU A 116 26.31 11.54 -19.00
CA GLU A 116 25.70 11.71 -20.33
C GLU A 116 26.55 12.63 -21.23
N ARG A 117 27.03 13.75 -20.68
CA ARG A 117 27.91 14.69 -21.41
C ARG A 117 29.25 14.07 -21.77
N VAL A 118 29.86 13.34 -20.84
CA VAL A 118 31.13 12.64 -21.07
C VAL A 118 30.96 11.58 -22.16
N SER A 119 29.91 10.77 -22.08
CA SER A 119 29.59 9.73 -23.07
C SER A 119 29.45 10.33 -24.48
N GLN A 120 28.64 11.39 -24.62
CA GLN A 120 28.43 12.06 -25.92
C GLN A 120 29.71 12.71 -26.47
N PHE A 121 30.55 13.28 -25.61
CA PHE A 121 31.83 13.86 -26.03
C PHE A 121 32.77 12.79 -26.57
N VAL A 122 32.91 11.71 -25.81
CA VAL A 122 33.78 10.58 -26.11
C VAL A 122 33.32 9.85 -27.36
N GLU A 123 32.01 9.61 -27.53
CA GLU A 123 31.41 9.04 -28.73
C GLU A 123 31.68 9.89 -29.98
N LYS A 124 31.72 11.23 -29.86
CA LYS A 124 32.01 12.12 -30.99
C LYS A 124 33.50 12.24 -31.31
N LYS A 125 34.36 12.30 -30.28
CA LYS A 125 35.76 12.73 -30.43
C LYS A 125 36.78 11.59 -30.40
N HIS A 126 36.46 10.44 -29.80
CA HIS A 126 37.42 9.35 -29.69
C HIS A 126 37.57 8.60 -31.02
N SER A 127 38.81 8.39 -31.47
CA SER A 127 39.10 7.70 -32.74
C SER A 127 38.76 6.22 -32.69
N GLU A 128 39.00 5.58 -31.55
CA GLU A 128 38.69 4.16 -31.36
C GLU A 128 37.31 3.98 -30.72
N LYS A 129 36.33 3.52 -31.50
CA LYS A 129 34.92 3.46 -31.11
C LYS A 129 34.56 2.22 -30.31
N VAL A 130 35.17 1.08 -30.61
CA VAL A 130 34.76 -0.21 -30.04
C VAL A 130 35.22 -0.33 -28.59
N ALA A 131 36.48 0.00 -28.30
CA ALA A 131 36.98 0.00 -26.92
C ALA A 131 36.22 0.99 -26.03
N THR A 132 35.89 2.15 -26.60
CA THR A 132 35.18 3.23 -25.93
C THR A 132 33.72 2.88 -25.64
N GLY A 133 33.02 2.29 -26.61
CA GLY A 133 31.64 1.81 -26.40
C GLY A 133 31.58 0.77 -25.28
N ARG A 134 32.51 -0.19 -25.26
CA ARG A 134 32.60 -1.21 -24.21
C ARG A 134 32.84 -0.60 -22.82
N ALA A 135 33.69 0.42 -22.71
CA ALA A 135 33.92 1.11 -21.45
C ALA A 135 32.66 1.86 -20.98
N SER A 136 31.94 2.50 -21.91
CA SER A 136 30.68 3.20 -21.59
C SER A 136 29.55 2.26 -21.17
N GLU A 137 29.44 1.09 -21.81
CA GLU A 137 28.48 0.04 -21.45
C GLU A 137 28.81 -0.53 -20.06
N LEU A 138 30.08 -0.89 -19.81
CA LEU A 138 30.52 -1.42 -18.52
C LEU A 138 30.21 -0.46 -17.37
N PHE A 139 30.48 0.84 -17.55
CA PHE A 139 30.18 1.84 -16.53
C PHE A 139 28.67 2.02 -16.33
N ASN A 140 27.88 1.98 -17.40
CA ASN A 140 26.42 2.04 -17.31
C ASN A 140 25.86 0.86 -16.51
N ASP A 141 26.31 -0.36 -16.81
CA ASP A 141 25.78 -1.59 -16.23
C ASP A 141 26.24 -1.82 -14.80
N THR A 142 27.47 -1.42 -14.47
CA THR A 142 28.07 -1.66 -13.14
C THR A 142 27.79 -0.51 -12.18
N CYS A 143 27.95 0.74 -12.61
CA CYS A 143 27.90 1.89 -11.70
C CYS A 143 26.54 2.59 -11.72
N LEU A 144 25.95 2.79 -12.90
CA LEU A 144 24.74 3.62 -13.03
C LEU A 144 23.43 2.85 -12.85
N THR A 145 23.43 1.52 -12.97
CA THR A 145 22.25 0.69 -12.72
C THR A 145 21.74 0.84 -11.29
N HIS A 146 22.62 0.94 -10.30
CA HIS A 146 22.27 1.15 -8.90
C HIS A 146 21.47 2.45 -8.70
N PHE A 147 21.93 3.55 -9.31
CA PHE A 147 21.25 4.85 -9.23
C PHE A 147 19.95 4.92 -10.04
N ARG A 148 19.87 4.26 -11.20
CA ARG A 148 18.64 4.23 -12.03
C ARG A 148 17.50 3.40 -11.43
N LYS A 149 17.83 2.41 -10.58
CA LYS A 149 16.82 1.64 -9.84
C LYS A 149 16.25 2.46 -8.67
N GLY A 150 17.10 3.20 -7.95
CA GLY A 150 16.69 4.09 -6.86
C GLY A 150 15.80 5.27 -7.31
N GLY A 151 15.94 5.73 -8.56
CA GLY A 151 15.12 6.82 -9.12
C GLY A 151 13.70 6.44 -9.56
N ARG A 152 13.31 5.16 -9.49
CA ARG A 152 11.99 4.65 -9.94
C ARG A 152 11.06 4.24 -8.80
N ASN A 153 11.29 4.68 -7.57
CA ASN A 153 10.31 4.59 -6.49
C ASN A 153 9.21 5.65 -6.64
N LYS A 154 8.54 5.68 -7.81
CA LYS A 154 7.23 6.32 -7.92
C LYS A 154 6.17 5.24 -7.98
N PRO A 155 5.17 5.28 -7.09
CA PRO A 155 4.09 4.31 -7.11
C PRO A 155 3.33 4.38 -8.47
N PRO A 156 2.76 3.26 -8.93
CA PRO A 156 2.15 3.10 -10.27
C PRO A 156 1.11 4.16 -10.64
N TRP A 157 0.55 4.85 -9.64
CA TRP A 157 -0.51 5.85 -9.80
C TRP A 157 -0.04 7.18 -10.40
N THR A 158 1.26 7.43 -10.52
CA THR A 158 1.81 8.72 -10.99
C THR A 158 1.77 8.92 -12.52
N VAL A 159 1.24 7.97 -13.29
CA VAL A 159 1.06 8.08 -14.76
C VAL A 159 -0.38 8.50 -15.14
N PHE A 160 -1.28 8.59 -14.15
CA PHE A 160 -2.71 8.86 -14.38
C PHE A 160 -3.19 10.24 -13.90
N PHE A 161 -2.28 11.20 -13.66
CA PHE A 161 -2.59 12.61 -13.45
C PHE A 161 -1.81 13.51 -14.40
#